data_AF-A0A226ECS4-F1
#
_entry.id   AF-A0A226ECS4-F1
#
_cell.length_a   1.000
_cell.length_b   1.000
_cell.length_c   1.000
_cell.angle_alpha   90.00
_cell.angle_beta   90.00
_cell.angle_gamma   90.00
#
_symmetry.space_group_name_H-M   'P 1'
#
loop_
_entity.id
_entity.type
_entity.pdbx_description
1 polymer ?
#
loop_
_entity_poly.entity_id
_entity_poly.type
_entity_poly.pdbx_seq_one_letter_code
_entity_poly.pdbx_strand_id
1 'polypeptide(L)'
;MVGKKPPAKVLEPKKVPAKFRFTLESDRNLLTTAINVNPFQLGRQKWNDVSASLLQVFGYQVSARTARERVENLSNKYKQEQLIYKTGTEEEQSEIGKCMEEIVKLIEEEAAPVNIFHGADSGDPVPTSKSDRKAEKILADIDRDEVLKRNYEDVPPPPNKNRAKRSKLRYEEDLLTKKVNHDLEIEQKRFRLEEETKRAEIANDTKRLELELIREKRLQQETEQRQLMFETFQQTLKVLTDALQNNKN
;
A
#
# COMPACT_ATOMS: atom_id res chain seq x y z
N MET A 1 10.44 -70.75 24.78
CA MET A 1 11.25 -69.50 24.82
C MET A 1 10.29 -68.34 24.60
N VAL A 2 9.96 -67.60 25.66
CA VAL A 2 8.93 -66.55 25.64
C VAL A 2 9.60 -65.21 25.31
N GLY A 3 9.32 -64.69 24.12
CA GLY A 3 9.85 -63.41 23.64
C GLY A 3 9.23 -62.24 24.39
N LYS A 4 10.06 -61.47 25.12
CA LYS A 4 9.65 -60.21 25.76
C LYS A 4 9.49 -59.13 24.69
N LYS A 5 8.26 -58.64 24.53
CA LYS A 5 7.93 -57.47 23.71
C LYS A 5 8.44 -56.20 24.42
N PRO A 6 9.14 -55.27 23.74
CA PRO A 6 9.58 -54.03 24.36
C PRO A 6 8.39 -53.08 24.59
N PRO A 7 8.42 -52.24 25.65
CA PRO A 7 7.34 -51.31 25.96
C PRO A 7 7.28 -50.19 24.92
N ALA A 8 6.05 -49.84 24.54
CA ALA A 8 5.75 -48.75 23.62
C ALA A 8 6.23 -47.41 24.22
N LYS A 9 7.07 -46.70 23.47
CA LYS A 9 7.45 -45.31 23.78
C LYS A 9 6.20 -44.44 23.72
N VAL A 10 5.72 -43.99 24.88
CA VAL A 10 4.71 -42.95 25.00
C VAL A 10 5.34 -41.66 24.48
N LEU A 11 4.94 -41.25 23.28
CA LEU A 11 5.30 -39.97 22.67
C LEU A 11 4.63 -38.86 23.49
N GLU A 12 5.44 -38.07 24.21
CA GLU A 12 4.97 -36.89 24.91
C GLU A 12 4.33 -35.89 23.92
N PRO A 13 3.25 -35.19 24.33
CA PRO A 13 2.60 -34.20 23.48
C PRO A 13 3.56 -33.05 23.21
N LYS A 14 3.98 -32.91 21.94
CA LYS A 14 4.77 -31.75 21.49
C LYS A 14 4.01 -30.47 21.84
N LYS A 15 4.63 -29.62 22.66
CA LYS A 15 4.14 -28.28 23.02
C LYS A 15 3.72 -27.52 21.76
N VAL A 16 2.44 -27.16 21.68
CA VAL A 16 1.89 -26.36 20.58
C VAL A 16 2.57 -25.00 20.60
N PRO A 17 3.21 -24.54 19.50
CA PRO A 17 3.86 -23.24 19.47
C PRO A 17 2.84 -22.13 19.71
N ALA A 18 3.15 -21.23 20.64
CA ALA A 18 2.17 -20.30 21.24
C ALA A 18 1.64 -19.20 20.30
N LYS A 19 2.26 -18.96 19.14
CA LYS A 19 1.80 -18.00 18.12
C LYS A 19 2.31 -18.44 16.74
N PHE A 20 1.41 -18.46 15.76
CA PHE A 20 1.79 -18.68 14.36
C PHE A 20 2.75 -17.57 13.91
N ARG A 21 3.87 -17.95 13.30
CA ARG A 21 4.87 -17.00 12.79
C ARG A 21 4.82 -17.01 11.28
N PHE A 22 4.55 -15.84 10.70
CA PHE A 22 4.57 -15.67 9.25
C PHE A 22 6.00 -15.78 8.71
N THR A 23 6.17 -16.71 7.79
CA THR A 23 7.30 -16.86 6.87
C THR A 23 6.92 -16.32 5.49
N LEU A 24 7.91 -16.18 4.62
CA LEU A 24 7.71 -15.73 3.23
C LEU A 24 6.70 -16.62 2.49
N GLU A 25 6.84 -17.93 2.60
CA GLU A 25 5.90 -18.91 2.03
C GLU A 25 4.48 -18.74 2.57
N SER A 26 4.33 -18.58 3.90
CA SER A 26 2.99 -18.38 4.48
C SER A 26 2.37 -17.03 4.09
N ASP A 27 3.19 -16.00 3.87
CA ASP A 27 2.73 -14.70 3.38
C ASP A 27 2.24 -14.85 1.93
N ARG A 28 3.00 -15.53 1.06
CA ARG A 28 2.54 -15.85 -0.31
C ARG A 28 1.20 -16.58 -0.28
N ASN A 29 1.07 -17.66 0.49
CA ASN A 29 -0.15 -18.45 0.58
C ASN A 29 -1.33 -17.63 1.11
N LEU A 30 -1.11 -16.75 2.10
CA LEU A 30 -2.08 -15.80 2.60
C LEU A 30 -2.55 -14.83 1.50
N LEU A 31 -1.62 -14.23 0.75
CA LEU A 31 -1.93 -13.26 -0.29
C LEU A 31 -2.70 -13.90 -1.44
N THR A 32 -2.26 -15.06 -1.94
CA THR A 32 -2.98 -15.81 -2.98
C THR A 32 -4.39 -16.18 -2.54
N THR A 33 -4.56 -16.62 -1.29
CA THR A 33 -5.89 -16.94 -0.75
C THR A 33 -6.76 -15.68 -0.64
N ALA A 34 -6.19 -14.55 -0.22
CA ALA A 34 -6.91 -13.28 -0.13
C ALA A 34 -7.34 -12.78 -1.53
N ILE A 35 -6.52 -12.93 -2.56
CA ILE A 35 -6.88 -12.60 -3.95
C ILE A 35 -8.08 -13.45 -4.40
N ASN A 36 -8.01 -14.78 -4.22
CA ASN A 36 -9.04 -15.70 -4.67
C ASN A 36 -10.40 -15.49 -3.97
N VAL A 37 -10.38 -15.20 -2.66
CA VAL A 37 -11.61 -14.98 -1.89
C VAL A 37 -12.13 -13.56 -2.06
N ASN A 38 -11.24 -12.61 -2.35
CA ASN A 38 -11.49 -11.17 -2.41
C ASN A 38 -12.25 -10.64 -1.18
N PRO A 39 -11.60 -10.54 -0.01
CA PRO A 39 -12.27 -10.19 1.22
C PRO A 39 -12.54 -8.69 1.41
N PHE A 40 -12.11 -7.87 0.47
CA PHE A 40 -12.18 -6.42 0.56
C PHE A 40 -13.64 -5.94 0.41
N GLN A 41 -14.37 -6.46 -0.58
CA GLN A 41 -15.75 -6.04 -0.92
C GLN A 41 -16.84 -6.24 0.16
N LEU A 42 -16.74 -7.27 1.00
CA LEU A 42 -17.79 -7.65 1.97
C LEU A 42 -17.30 -7.63 3.43
N GLY A 43 -16.12 -7.05 3.66
CA GLY A 43 -15.55 -6.83 4.98
C GLY A 43 -15.37 -8.10 5.81
N ARG A 44 -15.74 -8.05 7.09
CA ARG A 44 -15.34 -9.04 8.12
C ARG A 44 -15.73 -10.49 7.80
N GLN A 45 -16.85 -10.73 7.11
CA GLN A 45 -17.32 -12.10 6.85
C GLN A 45 -16.37 -12.84 5.91
N LYS A 46 -15.93 -12.21 4.82
CA LYS A 46 -15.02 -12.83 3.85
C LYS A 46 -13.62 -13.10 4.43
N TRP A 47 -13.18 -12.33 5.41
CA TRP A 47 -11.94 -12.64 6.13
C TRP A 47 -12.02 -13.94 6.94
N ASN A 48 -13.22 -14.38 7.37
CA ASN A 48 -13.39 -15.70 7.95
C ASN A 48 -13.23 -16.79 6.89
N ASP A 49 -13.69 -16.57 5.66
CA ASP A 49 -13.52 -17.51 4.55
C ASP A 49 -12.04 -17.67 4.16
N VAL A 50 -11.27 -16.58 4.19
CA VAL A 50 -9.80 -16.62 4.02
C VAL A 50 -9.17 -17.47 5.12
N SER A 51 -9.53 -17.23 6.38
CA SER A 51 -9.02 -18.00 7.53
C SER A 51 -9.35 -19.48 7.44
N ALA A 52 -10.59 -19.81 7.06
CA ALA A 52 -11.02 -21.19 6.85
C ALA A 52 -10.26 -21.86 5.69
N SER A 53 -10.07 -21.15 4.57
CA SER A 53 -9.33 -21.65 3.41
C SER A 53 -7.86 -21.92 3.73
N LEU A 54 -7.21 -21.04 4.51
CA LEU A 54 -5.83 -21.25 4.94
C LEU A 54 -5.67 -22.47 5.84
N LEU A 55 -6.64 -22.73 6.71
CA LEU A 55 -6.65 -23.92 7.54
C LEU A 55 -6.88 -25.18 6.69
N GLN A 56 -7.81 -25.12 5.74
CA GLN A 56 -8.18 -26.29 4.91
C GLN A 56 -7.08 -26.69 3.92
N VAL A 57 -6.47 -25.71 3.23
CA VAL A 57 -5.51 -25.98 2.16
C VAL A 57 -4.09 -26.15 2.69
N PHE A 58 -3.67 -25.30 3.62
CA PHE A 58 -2.28 -25.24 4.09
C PHE A 58 -2.10 -25.68 5.55
N GLY A 59 -3.20 -25.94 6.29
CA GLY A 59 -3.14 -26.33 7.69
C GLY A 59 -2.80 -25.18 8.65
N TYR A 60 -2.85 -23.92 8.20
CA TYR A 60 -2.47 -22.77 9.02
C TYR A 60 -3.63 -22.31 9.90
N GLN A 61 -3.44 -22.38 11.22
CA GLN A 61 -4.43 -21.88 12.17
C GLN A 61 -4.19 -20.39 12.46
N VAL A 62 -4.80 -19.52 11.66
CA VAL A 62 -4.68 -18.07 11.75
C VAL A 62 -6.06 -17.45 11.85
N SER A 63 -6.28 -16.54 12.81
CA SER A 63 -7.57 -15.85 12.93
C SER A 63 -7.80 -14.88 11.77
N ALA A 64 -9.05 -14.68 11.37
CA ALA A 64 -9.44 -13.70 10.34
C ALA A 64 -8.87 -12.30 10.60
N ARG A 65 -8.86 -11.87 11.87
CA ARG A 65 -8.27 -10.60 12.30
C ARG A 65 -6.75 -10.57 12.03
N THR A 66 -6.04 -11.63 12.41
CA THR A 66 -4.59 -11.72 12.22
C THR A 66 -4.22 -11.77 10.74
N ALA A 67 -4.99 -12.50 9.93
CA ALA A 67 -4.82 -12.53 8.47
C ALA A 67 -5.00 -11.13 7.86
N ARG A 68 -6.07 -10.43 8.24
CA ARG A 68 -6.33 -9.05 7.81
C ARG A 68 -5.22 -8.09 8.21
N GLU A 69 -4.88 -8.05 9.51
CA GLU A 69 -3.80 -7.19 10.02
C GLU A 69 -2.47 -7.50 9.33
N ARG A 70 -2.20 -8.76 8.99
CA ARG A 70 -0.99 -9.15 8.27
C ARG A 70 -0.99 -8.61 6.85
N VAL A 71 -2.07 -8.79 6.09
CA VAL A 71 -2.20 -8.26 4.72
C VAL A 71 -2.10 -6.73 4.72
N GLU A 72 -2.82 -6.04 5.60
CA GLU A 72 -2.74 -4.57 5.71
C GLU A 72 -1.31 -4.08 6.01
N ASN A 73 -0.61 -4.75 6.93
CA ASN A 73 0.78 -4.43 7.23
C ASN A 73 1.72 -4.69 6.05
N LEU A 74 1.53 -5.78 5.31
CA LEU A 74 2.31 -6.08 4.11
C LEU A 74 2.02 -5.02 3.03
N SER A 75 0.76 -4.65 2.82
CA SER A 75 0.34 -3.67 1.80
C SER A 75 0.92 -2.29 2.11
N ASN A 76 0.89 -1.88 3.38
CA ASN A 76 1.50 -0.62 3.80
C ASN A 76 3.02 -0.62 3.58
N LYS A 77 3.71 -1.73 3.88
CA LYS A 77 5.15 -1.86 3.61
C LYS A 77 5.45 -1.84 2.11
N TYR A 78 4.62 -2.50 1.31
CA TYR A 78 4.76 -2.52 -0.15
C TYR A 78 4.59 -1.12 -0.74
N LYS A 79 3.53 -0.39 -0.35
CA LYS A 79 3.29 1.01 -0.76
C LYS A 79 4.39 1.99 -0.34
N GLN A 80 5.15 1.65 0.71
CA GLN A 80 6.29 2.44 1.17
C GLN A 80 7.64 1.94 0.63
N GLU A 81 7.63 0.97 -0.29
CA GLU A 81 8.84 0.30 -0.83
C GLU A 81 9.74 -0.32 0.25
N GLN A 82 9.18 -0.61 1.42
CA GLN A 82 9.87 -1.20 2.58
C GLN A 82 9.64 -2.71 2.71
N LEU A 83 8.97 -3.33 1.74
CA LEU A 83 8.75 -4.77 1.74
C LEU A 83 10.02 -5.50 1.30
N ILE A 84 11.01 -5.57 2.19
CA ILE A 84 12.26 -6.28 1.96
C ILE A 84 12.29 -7.54 2.83
N TYR A 85 12.35 -8.70 2.19
CA TYR A 85 12.59 -9.96 2.88
C TYR A 85 14.09 -10.21 2.99
N LYS A 86 14.56 -10.53 4.21
CA LYS A 86 15.98 -10.88 4.46
C LYS A 86 16.34 -12.30 3.99
N THR A 87 15.35 -13.08 3.60
CA THR A 87 15.44 -14.52 3.32
C THR A 87 14.52 -14.86 2.16
N GLY A 88 14.88 -15.86 1.34
CA GLY A 88 14.11 -16.30 0.18
C GLY A 88 14.86 -16.07 -1.13
N THR A 89 14.38 -16.72 -2.19
CA THR A 89 14.88 -16.53 -3.56
C THR A 89 14.28 -15.29 -4.21
N GLU A 90 14.93 -14.78 -5.26
CA GLU A 90 14.44 -13.64 -6.04
C GLU A 90 13.07 -13.94 -6.68
N GLU A 91 12.84 -15.19 -7.10
CA GLU A 91 11.58 -15.64 -7.67
C GLU A 91 10.43 -15.54 -6.66
N GLU A 92 10.61 -16.05 -5.44
CA GLU A 92 9.59 -16.00 -4.40
C GLU A 92 9.28 -14.54 -3.99
N GLN A 93 10.28 -13.66 -3.97
CA GLN A 93 10.08 -12.24 -3.69
C GLN A 93 9.31 -11.56 -4.83
N SER A 94 9.61 -11.88 -6.09
CA SER A 94 8.89 -11.39 -7.25
C SER A 94 7.43 -11.84 -7.26
N GLU A 95 7.16 -13.10 -6.92
CA GLU A 95 5.79 -13.65 -6.83
C GLU A 95 4.96 -12.97 -5.75
N ILE A 96 5.55 -12.69 -4.58
CA ILE A 96 4.89 -11.89 -3.55
C ILE A 96 4.61 -10.49 -4.08
N GLY A 97 5.58 -9.85 -4.75
CA GLY A 97 5.39 -8.54 -5.39
C GLY A 97 4.16 -8.51 -6.30
N LYS A 98 4.03 -9.50 -7.19
CA LYS A 98 2.85 -9.64 -8.08
C LYS A 98 1.55 -9.80 -7.30
N CYS A 99 1.54 -10.63 -6.26
CA CYS A 99 0.35 -10.79 -5.41
C CYS A 99 -0.02 -9.48 -4.70
N MET A 100 0.98 -8.70 -4.28
CA MET A 100 0.74 -7.41 -3.62
C MET A 100 0.19 -6.36 -4.58
N GLU A 101 0.69 -6.30 -5.81
CA GLU A 101 0.14 -5.43 -6.86
C GLU A 101 -1.35 -5.73 -7.09
N GLU A 102 -1.71 -7.01 -7.16
CA GLU A 102 -3.10 -7.43 -7.34
C GLU A 102 -3.98 -7.07 -6.14
N ILE A 103 -3.50 -7.29 -4.92
CA ILE A 103 -4.23 -6.85 -3.71
C ILE A 103 -4.40 -5.33 -3.69
N VAL A 104 -3.38 -4.55 -4.06
CA VAL A 104 -3.50 -3.09 -4.10
C VAL A 104 -4.55 -2.66 -5.14
N LYS A 105 -4.58 -3.28 -6.32
CA LYS A 105 -5.63 -3.05 -7.32
C LYS A 105 -7.02 -3.35 -6.77
N LEU A 106 -7.21 -4.51 -6.10
CA LEU A 106 -8.50 -4.87 -5.50
C LEU A 106 -8.96 -3.87 -4.43
N ILE A 107 -8.03 -3.34 -3.63
CA ILE A 107 -8.33 -2.30 -2.63
C ILE A 107 -8.70 -0.97 -3.31
N GLU A 108 -8.01 -0.60 -4.39
CA GLU A 108 -8.26 0.64 -5.13
C GLU A 108 -9.55 0.60 -5.95
N GLU A 109 -9.89 -0.56 -6.53
CA GLU A 109 -11.17 -0.80 -7.22
C GLU A 109 -12.37 -0.70 -6.26
N GLU A 110 -12.19 -1.05 -4.98
CA GLU A 110 -13.21 -0.84 -3.95
C GLU A 110 -13.26 0.64 -3.48
N ALA A 111 -12.11 1.31 -3.42
CA ALA A 111 -12.03 2.73 -3.08
C ALA A 111 -12.53 3.65 -4.19
N ALA A 112 -12.67 3.15 -5.42
CA ALA A 112 -13.37 3.84 -6.49
C ALA A 112 -14.83 4.05 -6.07
N PRO A 113 -15.36 5.29 -6.10
CA PRO A 113 -16.72 5.55 -5.68
C PRO A 113 -17.65 4.77 -6.58
N VAL A 114 -18.25 3.70 -6.03
CA VAL A 114 -19.50 3.19 -6.55
C VAL A 114 -20.46 4.37 -6.45
N ASN A 115 -20.66 5.07 -7.57
CA ASN A 115 -21.81 5.92 -7.77
C ASN A 115 -23.03 5.00 -7.66
N ILE A 116 -23.45 4.73 -6.43
CA ILE A 116 -24.71 4.09 -6.15
C ILE A 116 -25.75 5.13 -6.52
N PHE A 117 -26.14 5.09 -7.79
CA PHE A 117 -27.42 5.55 -8.27
C PHE A 117 -28.47 4.79 -7.43
N HIS A 118 -28.83 5.35 -6.28
CA HIS A 118 -30.03 4.95 -5.54
C HIS A 118 -31.22 5.40 -6.38
N GLY A 119 -31.55 4.54 -7.35
CA GLY A 119 -32.78 4.63 -8.11
C GLY A 119 -33.96 4.55 -7.15
N ALA A 120 -34.84 5.52 -7.32
CA ALA A 120 -36.20 5.52 -6.80
C ALA A 120 -36.87 4.16 -7.05
N ASP A 121 -37.58 3.63 -6.05
CA ASP A 121 -39.04 3.51 -6.10
C ASP A 121 -39.53 2.74 -4.86
N SER A 122 -40.17 3.45 -3.93
CA SER A 122 -41.21 2.90 -3.06
C SER A 122 -41.85 4.07 -2.32
N GLY A 123 -42.99 4.51 -2.83
CA GLY A 123 -43.79 5.59 -2.27
C GLY A 123 -44.43 5.23 -0.92
N ASP A 124 -44.49 6.21 -0.03
CA ASP A 124 -45.74 6.68 0.57
C ASP A 124 -45.52 8.02 1.30
N PRO A 125 -46.57 8.85 1.50
CA PRO A 125 -46.42 10.30 1.69
C PRO A 125 -46.64 10.82 3.13
N VAL A 126 -45.71 11.69 3.60
CA VAL A 126 -45.93 12.97 4.37
C VAL A 126 -46.60 12.84 5.79
N PRO A 127 -46.53 13.77 6.81
CA PRO A 127 -45.94 15.12 6.92
C PRO A 127 -45.06 15.46 8.17
N THR A 128 -44.25 16.52 8.00
CA THR A 128 -43.94 17.68 8.88
C THR A 128 -43.23 17.58 10.25
N SER A 129 -42.17 18.41 10.33
CA SER A 129 -41.64 19.21 11.45
C SER A 129 -41.19 18.53 12.76
N LYS A 130 -40.00 17.93 12.71
CA LYS A 130 -39.19 17.65 13.93
C LYS A 130 -38.44 18.89 14.47
N SER A 131 -38.48 20.04 13.80
CA SER A 131 -37.80 21.27 14.26
C SER A 131 -38.53 21.95 15.42
N ASP A 132 -39.86 21.91 15.45
CA ASP A 132 -40.64 22.72 16.40
C ASP A 132 -40.63 22.13 17.81
N ARG A 133 -40.59 20.78 17.92
CA ARG A 133 -40.47 20.09 19.23
C ARG A 133 -39.14 20.35 19.95
N LYS A 134 -38.09 20.75 19.23
CA LYS A 134 -36.80 21.11 19.86
C LYS A 134 -36.81 22.53 20.40
N ALA A 135 -37.45 23.47 19.71
CA ALA A 135 -37.54 24.85 20.17
C ALA A 135 -38.40 24.96 21.44
N GLU A 136 -39.51 24.23 21.49
CA GLU A 136 -40.43 24.23 22.64
C GLU A 136 -39.79 23.62 23.91
N LYS A 137 -38.96 22.58 23.73
CA LYS A 137 -38.20 21.98 24.83
C LYS A 137 -37.11 22.92 25.40
N ILE A 138 -36.45 23.70 24.53
CA ILE A 138 -35.43 24.67 24.96
C ILE A 138 -36.05 25.80 25.76
N LEU A 139 -37.22 26.31 25.33
CA LEU A 139 -37.95 27.35 26.08
C LEU A 139 -38.43 26.85 27.45
N ALA A 140 -38.94 25.62 27.54
CA ALA A 140 -39.37 25.04 28.81
C ALA A 140 -38.21 24.81 29.81
N ASP A 141 -37.00 24.49 29.31
CA ASP A 141 -35.81 24.34 30.17
C ASP A 141 -35.28 25.71 30.66
N ILE A 142 -35.41 26.79 29.86
CA ILE A 142 -35.03 28.15 30.26
C ILE A 142 -35.97 28.70 31.35
N ASP A 143 -37.29 28.54 31.20
CA ASP A 143 -38.27 29.00 32.20
C ASP A 143 -38.10 28.26 33.54
N ARG A 144 -37.76 26.96 33.49
CA ARG A 144 -37.46 26.18 34.71
C ARG A 144 -36.22 26.71 35.43
N ASP A 145 -35.16 27.06 34.70
CA ASP A 145 -33.92 27.60 35.28
C ASP A 145 -34.10 29.02 35.85
N GLU A 146 -34.98 29.85 35.28
CA GLU A 146 -35.33 31.16 35.85
C GLU A 146 -36.14 31.05 37.15
N VAL A 147 -37.10 30.11 37.21
CA VAL A 147 -37.88 29.86 38.44
C VAL A 147 -37.00 29.30 39.56
N LEU A 148 -36.01 28.47 39.23
CA LEU A 148 -35.03 27.94 40.20
C LEU A 148 -34.08 29.04 40.69
N LYS A 149 -33.65 29.97 39.84
CA LYS A 149 -32.80 31.10 40.25
C LYS A 149 -33.52 32.09 41.19
N ARG A 150 -34.81 32.38 40.94
CA ARG A 150 -35.59 33.28 41.83
C ARG A 150 -35.80 32.75 43.24
N ASN A 151 -35.77 31.44 43.44
CA ASN A 151 -36.08 30.82 44.73
C ASN A 151 -34.85 30.42 45.56
N TYR A 152 -33.63 30.49 45.01
CA TYR A 152 -32.40 29.98 45.64
C TYR A 152 -31.18 30.88 45.43
N GLU A 153 -31.33 32.19 45.61
CA GLU A 153 -30.23 33.16 45.46
C GLU A 153 -29.13 33.07 46.55
N ASP A 154 -29.32 32.26 47.60
CA ASP A 154 -28.44 32.23 48.78
C ASP A 154 -27.74 30.89 49.04
N VAL A 155 -27.50 30.09 47.99
CA VAL A 155 -26.70 28.86 48.09
C VAL A 155 -25.24 29.15 47.70
N PRO A 156 -24.25 28.90 48.58
CA PRO A 156 -22.85 29.14 48.26
C PRO A 156 -22.40 28.30 47.05
N PRO A 157 -21.56 28.86 46.16
CA PRO A 157 -21.17 28.18 44.92
C PRO A 157 -20.48 26.85 45.24
N PRO A 158 -20.84 25.73 44.56
CA PRO A 158 -20.19 24.46 44.79
C PRO A 158 -18.68 24.54 44.43
N PRO A 159 -17.82 23.74 45.08
CA PRO A 159 -16.38 23.80 44.89
C PRO A 159 -16.02 23.62 43.40
N ASN A 160 -15.26 24.60 42.89
CA ASN A 160 -14.98 24.81 41.48
C ASN A 160 -14.21 23.64 40.83
N LYS A 161 -14.94 22.73 40.16
CA LYS A 161 -14.39 21.60 39.39
C LYS A 161 -13.72 22.02 38.05
N ASN A 162 -13.70 23.31 37.70
CA ASN A 162 -13.21 23.76 36.39
C ASN A 162 -11.68 23.77 36.25
N ARG A 163 -10.93 23.65 37.36
CA ARG A 163 -9.45 23.63 37.33
C ARG A 163 -8.89 22.40 36.61
N ALA A 164 -9.58 21.26 36.68
CA ALA A 164 -9.18 20.02 36.00
C ALA A 164 -9.48 20.03 34.48
N LYS A 165 -10.46 20.82 34.02
CA LYS A 165 -10.81 20.92 32.59
C LYS A 165 -9.77 21.73 31.80
N ARG A 166 -9.20 22.78 32.39
CA ARG A 166 -8.15 23.59 31.73
C ARG A 166 -6.83 22.84 31.53
N SER A 167 -6.43 21.95 32.43
CA SER A 167 -5.17 21.21 32.26
C SER A 167 -5.28 20.09 31.22
N LYS A 168 -6.45 19.45 31.08
CA LYS A 168 -6.70 18.47 30.01
C LYS A 168 -6.69 19.10 28.63
N LEU A 169 -7.33 20.27 28.47
CA LEU A 169 -7.33 21.00 27.19
C LEU A 169 -5.93 21.42 26.73
N ARG A 170 -5.05 21.86 27.64
CA ARG A 170 -3.65 22.19 27.29
C ARG A 170 -2.85 20.96 26.85
N TYR A 171 -3.07 19.81 27.47
CA TYR A 171 -2.40 18.58 27.08
C TYR A 171 -2.86 18.10 25.69
N GLU A 172 -4.15 18.23 25.39
CA GLU A 172 -4.71 17.91 24.07
C GLU A 172 -4.17 18.87 22.98
N GLU A 173 -4.04 20.16 23.28
CA GLU A 173 -3.48 21.16 22.37
C GLU A 173 -1.98 20.92 22.09
N ASP A 174 -1.20 20.56 23.12
CA ASP A 174 0.21 20.17 22.97
C ASP A 174 0.35 18.90 22.12
N LEU A 175 -0.55 17.93 22.28
CA LEU A 175 -0.54 16.68 21.52
C LEU A 175 -0.88 16.93 20.05
N LEU A 176 -1.86 17.81 19.79
CA LEU A 176 -2.23 18.20 18.43
C LEU A 176 -1.07 18.90 17.72
N THR A 177 -0.41 19.83 18.40
CA THR A 177 0.75 20.55 17.86
C THR A 177 1.91 19.59 17.54
N LYS A 178 2.19 18.63 18.44
CA LYS A 178 3.20 17.59 18.19
C LYS A 178 2.86 16.72 16.99
N LYS A 179 1.59 16.35 16.82
CA LYS A 179 1.15 15.56 15.67
C LYS A 179 1.32 16.34 14.37
N VAL A 180 0.87 17.59 14.32
CA VAL A 180 1.02 18.45 13.14
C VAL A 180 2.49 18.62 12.76
N ASN A 181 3.37 18.85 13.73
CA ASN A 181 4.80 18.96 13.48
C ASN A 181 5.40 17.64 12.97
N HIS A 182 4.96 16.50 13.50
CA HIS A 182 5.41 15.19 13.04
C HIS A 182 4.95 14.88 11.62
N ASP A 183 3.69 15.18 11.31
CA ASP A 183 3.12 14.99 9.97
C ASP A 183 3.86 15.89 8.96
N LEU A 184 4.15 17.14 9.32
CA LEU A 184 4.96 18.06 8.52
C LEU A 184 6.39 17.55 8.30
N GLU A 185 7.03 16.97 9.33
CA GLU A 185 8.37 16.39 9.21
C GLU A 185 8.38 15.18 8.27
N ILE A 186 7.36 14.32 8.34
CA ILE A 186 7.19 13.20 7.42
C ILE A 186 7.01 13.70 5.99
N GLU A 187 6.18 14.72 5.78
CA GLU A 187 5.92 15.29 4.47
C GLU A 187 7.18 15.92 3.87
N GLN A 188 7.96 16.66 4.66
CA GLN A 188 9.26 17.19 4.23
C GLN A 188 10.25 16.09 3.87
N LYS A 189 10.29 14.98 4.62
CA LYS A 189 11.14 13.82 4.29
C LYS A 189 10.70 13.16 2.98
N ARG A 190 9.39 13.02 2.77
CA ARG A 190 8.83 12.50 1.50
C ARG A 190 9.21 13.39 0.33
N PHE A 191 9.04 14.70 0.47
CA PHE A 191 9.39 15.66 -0.58
C PHE A 191 10.88 15.58 -0.95
N ARG A 192 11.78 15.47 0.03
CA ARG A 192 13.22 15.33 -0.23
C ARG A 192 13.57 14.02 -0.95
N LEU A 193 12.95 12.91 -0.56
CA LEU A 193 13.16 11.62 -1.24
C LEU A 193 12.61 11.63 -2.66
N GLU A 194 11.46 12.27 -2.89
CA GLU A 194 10.91 12.45 -4.23
C GLU A 194 11.81 13.33 -5.11
N GLU A 195 12.41 14.38 -4.54
CA GLU A 195 13.34 15.23 -5.27
C GLU A 195 14.64 14.48 -5.61
N GLU A 196 15.17 13.67 -4.68
CA GLU A 196 16.38 12.89 -4.88
C GLU A 196 16.19 11.80 -5.95
N THR A 197 15.04 11.10 -5.92
CA THR A 197 14.69 10.09 -6.92
C THR A 197 14.54 10.69 -8.31
N LYS A 198 13.80 11.81 -8.45
CA LYS A 198 13.69 12.53 -9.73
C LYS A 198 15.04 13.01 -10.26
N ARG A 199 15.93 13.50 -9.39
CA ARG A 199 17.29 13.89 -9.80
C ARG A 199 18.11 12.68 -10.28
N ALA A 200 17.98 11.53 -9.62
CA ALA A 200 18.65 10.31 -10.02
C ALA A 200 18.14 9.77 -11.36
N GLU A 201 16.82 9.83 -11.61
CA GLU A 201 16.20 9.49 -12.89
C GLU A 201 16.73 10.36 -14.02
N ILE A 202 16.70 11.68 -13.85
CA ILE A 202 17.24 12.63 -14.85
C ILE A 202 18.72 12.34 -15.12
N ALA A 203 19.52 12.09 -14.08
CA ALA A 203 20.95 11.79 -14.23
C ALA A 203 21.22 10.45 -14.94
N ASN A 204 20.34 9.47 -14.81
CA ASN A 204 20.44 8.21 -15.54
C ASN A 204 20.02 8.38 -17.00
N ASP A 205 18.95 9.13 -17.26
CA ASP A 205 18.49 9.41 -18.61
C ASP A 205 19.52 10.22 -19.41
N THR A 206 20.15 11.22 -18.79
CA THR A 206 21.23 11.96 -19.45
C THR A 206 22.41 11.06 -19.81
N LYS A 207 22.87 10.20 -18.89
CA LYS A 207 23.94 9.23 -19.17
C LYS A 207 23.56 8.26 -20.28
N ARG A 208 22.30 7.80 -20.31
CA ARG A 208 21.79 6.94 -21.37
C ARG A 208 21.83 7.63 -22.73
N LEU A 209 21.36 8.87 -22.81
CA LEU A 209 21.39 9.68 -24.03
C LEU A 209 22.83 9.96 -24.49
N GLU A 210 23.76 10.22 -23.56
CA GLU A 210 25.18 10.39 -23.88
C GLU A 210 25.79 9.12 -24.49
N LEU A 211 25.49 7.95 -23.93
CA LEU A 211 25.97 6.66 -24.46
C LEU A 211 25.37 6.37 -25.85
N GLU A 212 24.10 6.71 -26.06
CA GLU A 212 23.43 6.56 -27.36
C GLU A 212 24.06 7.47 -28.42
N LEU A 213 24.34 8.73 -28.07
CA LEU A 213 25.05 9.67 -28.94
C LEU A 213 26.46 9.18 -29.30
N ILE A 214 27.20 8.61 -28.34
CA ILE A 214 28.53 8.03 -28.59
C ILE A 214 28.42 6.84 -29.57
N ARG A 215 27.41 6.00 -29.40
CA ARG A 215 27.16 4.86 -30.29
C ARG A 215 26.83 5.32 -31.71
N GLU A 216 25.98 6.33 -31.85
CA GLU A 216 25.60 6.90 -33.14
C GLU A 216 26.81 7.51 -33.85
N LYS A 217 27.65 8.27 -33.13
CA LYS A 217 28.90 8.82 -33.69
C LYS A 217 29.84 7.74 -34.20
N ARG A 218 29.99 6.63 -33.47
CA ARG A 218 30.82 5.50 -33.93
C ARG A 218 30.24 4.85 -35.18
N LEU A 219 28.94 4.63 -35.21
CA LEU A 219 28.26 4.06 -36.37
C LEU A 219 28.45 4.96 -37.60
N GLN A 220 28.33 6.28 -37.41
CA GLN A 220 28.54 7.25 -38.47
C GLN A 220 29.99 7.19 -39.00
N GLN A 221 30.99 7.17 -38.12
CA GLN A 221 32.40 7.01 -38.50
C GLN A 221 32.66 5.70 -39.27
N GLU A 222 32.06 4.58 -38.85
CA GLU A 222 32.17 3.31 -39.57
C GLU A 222 31.52 3.39 -40.96
N THR A 223 30.36 4.05 -41.08
CA THR A 223 29.70 4.25 -42.38
C THR A 223 30.52 5.13 -43.32
N GLU A 224 31.11 6.21 -42.82
CA GLU A 224 31.99 7.10 -43.59
C GLU A 224 33.25 6.35 -44.03
N GLN A 225 33.87 5.58 -43.15
CA GLN A 225 35.03 4.74 -43.49
C GLN A 225 34.68 3.72 -44.57
N ARG A 226 33.50 3.09 -44.48
CA ARG A 226 33.03 2.12 -45.48
C ARG A 226 32.77 2.77 -46.83
N GLN A 227 32.19 3.98 -46.85
CA GLN A 227 32.00 4.76 -48.07
C GLN A 227 33.35 5.11 -48.71
N LEU A 228 34.31 5.59 -47.92
CA LEU A 228 35.65 5.92 -48.41
C LEU A 228 36.35 4.68 -49.03
N MET A 229 36.28 3.52 -48.37
CA MET A 229 36.81 2.26 -48.91
C MET A 229 36.13 1.85 -50.22
N PHE A 230 34.83 2.08 -50.34
CA PHE A 230 34.09 1.80 -51.56
C PHE A 230 34.48 2.75 -52.71
N GLU A 231 34.59 4.05 -52.44
CA GLU A 231 35.01 5.06 -53.44
C GLU A 231 36.43 4.80 -53.94
N THR A 232 37.37 4.54 -53.03
CA THR A 232 38.76 4.18 -53.36
C THR A 232 38.85 2.89 -54.17
N PHE A 233 38.05 1.87 -53.82
CA PHE A 233 37.95 0.66 -54.63
C PHE A 233 37.42 0.95 -56.04
N GLN A 234 36.36 1.76 -56.18
CA GLN A 234 35.84 2.18 -57.48
C GLN A 234 36.86 2.95 -58.32
N GLN A 235 37.59 3.88 -57.72
CA GLN A 235 38.67 4.61 -58.40
C GLN A 235 39.77 3.67 -58.88
N THR A 236 40.18 2.72 -58.05
CA THR A 236 41.21 1.73 -58.41
C THR A 236 40.76 0.87 -59.60
N LEU A 237 39.51 0.38 -59.57
CA LEU A 237 38.93 -0.36 -60.69
C LEU A 237 38.88 0.46 -61.98
N LYS A 238 38.52 1.75 -61.88
CA LYS A 238 38.49 2.66 -63.03
C LYS A 238 39.89 2.81 -63.64
N VAL A 239 40.91 3.10 -62.84
CA VAL A 239 42.30 3.24 -63.30
C VAL A 239 42.79 1.96 -63.99
N LEU A 240 42.50 0.79 -63.42
CA LEU A 240 42.86 -0.49 -64.03
C LEU A 240 42.14 -0.72 -65.37
N THR A 241 40.86 -0.35 -65.46
CA THR A 241 40.07 -0.48 -66.68
C THR A 241 40.60 0.45 -67.78
N ASP A 242 40.90 1.69 -67.44
CA ASP A 242 41.46 2.69 -68.35
C ASP A 242 42.85 2.25 -68.86
N ALA A 243 43.71 1.70 -67.99
CA ALA A 243 45.01 1.17 -68.36
C ALA A 243 44.92 -0.05 -69.30
N LEU A 244 43.91 -0.91 -69.13
CA LEU A 244 43.66 -2.04 -70.03
C LEU A 244 43.13 -1.59 -71.40
N GLN A 245 42.32 -0.53 -71.45
CA GLN A 245 41.83 0.04 -72.71
C GLN A 245 42.95 0.72 -73.49
N ASN A 246 43.82 1.47 -72.80
CA ASN A 246 44.96 2.15 -73.44
C ASN A 246 46.02 1.19 -74.01
N ASN A 247 46.13 -0.03 -73.50
CA ASN A 247 47.04 -1.05 -74.06
C ASN A 247 46.48 -1.80 -75.29
N LYS A 248 45.22 -1.57 -75.67
CA LYS A 248 44.59 -2.21 -76.83
C LYS A 248 44.59 -1.35 -78.10
N ASN A 249 44.95 -0.07 -77.97
CA ASN A 249 45.15 0.88 -79.07
C ASN A 249 46.64 1.09 -79.32
#